data_AF-A0AAE0P0X3-F1
#
_entry.id   AF-A0AAE0P0X3-F1
#
_cell.length_a   1.000
_cell.length_b   1.000
_cell.length_c   1.000
_cell.angle_alpha   90.00
_cell.angle_beta   90.00
_cell.angle_gamma   90.00
#
_symmetry.space_group_name_H-M   'P 1'
#
loop_
_entity.id
_entity.type
_entity.pdbx_description
1 polymer ?
#
loop_
_entity_poly.entity_id
_entity_poly.type
_entity_poly.pdbx_seq_one_letter_code
_entity_poly.pdbx_strand_id
1 'polypeptide(L)'
;MPLTEEAYRIVAPFIFDSVQGLLKLWPDSYSPNGHSIVAGAVPPGTVLHHARHGPGTPKKPTFFAFDATKRPLNIIYLDGQSATLTSLGTLNSQMALLQGKVPLYPKYNLTYDDDQRALDLCKLVAELGVDGVVRMNAGFEILVCDYAASQVRELFITNITVTGSREEGPEGLPRDKPPRGIGNVFSEQSSYEWLRSASWHYGSDGNGGIPESRVSLDICCMISFYNPSLSSLANSHHGGIPADAALVKSWLRDIASPKSGGAAESCSSVNWQALFATANSIVTKIHELTHATLAPYLEYVWTNAGNLEKLGRSRVLLYNSLNVVMKKLCTWERELFEWSEEHTTTTTVQPTDLSQLQQEVRHHHKKSKDILAWMGWDSWTKCDRRCQLNEICAIPTWPVIYAPGLPQGGIYAAHPQNLSDQQMLEFWQPKCINRTDFDRGGWRGRDPIYQFPDVPPY
;
A
#
# COMPACT_ATOMS: atom_id res chain seq x y z
N MET A 1 21.93 2.04 19.88
CA MET A 1 22.32 0.64 20.18
C MET A 1 21.69 -0.27 19.13
N PRO A 2 22.27 -1.44 18.82
CA PRO A 2 21.55 -2.48 18.10
C PRO A 2 20.32 -2.94 18.89
N LEU A 3 19.32 -3.47 18.20
CA LEU A 3 18.09 -4.00 18.81
C LEU A 3 18.35 -5.42 19.37
N THR A 4 17.55 -5.85 20.35
CA THR A 4 17.61 -7.21 20.89
C THR A 4 16.97 -8.22 19.93
N GLU A 5 17.34 -9.51 20.03
CA GLU A 5 16.68 -10.57 19.24
C GLU A 5 15.16 -10.57 19.47
N GLU A 6 14.70 -10.33 20.70
CA GLU A 6 13.27 -10.26 21.02
C GLU A 6 12.57 -9.06 20.38
N ALA A 7 13.22 -7.89 20.32
CA ALA A 7 12.69 -6.74 19.60
C ALA A 7 12.56 -7.05 18.09
N TYR A 8 13.53 -7.76 17.49
CA TYR A 8 13.40 -8.25 16.12
C TYR A 8 12.27 -9.27 15.96
N ARG A 9 12.08 -10.20 16.91
CA ARG A 9 10.99 -11.20 16.85
C ARG A 9 9.59 -10.60 16.82
N ILE A 10 9.40 -9.46 17.49
CA ILE A 10 8.14 -8.71 17.47
C ILE A 10 7.92 -8.01 16.12
N VAL A 11 8.95 -7.35 15.57
CA VAL A 11 8.79 -6.50 14.37
C VAL A 11 9.02 -7.23 13.03
N ALA A 12 9.62 -8.40 13.05
CA ALA A 12 9.95 -9.21 11.87
C ALA A 12 8.79 -9.45 10.90
N PRO A 13 7.59 -9.92 11.32
CA PRO A 13 6.50 -10.18 10.38
C PRO A 13 6.01 -8.90 9.72
N PHE A 14 5.84 -7.82 10.49
CA PHE A 14 5.40 -6.52 9.97
C PHE A 14 6.38 -5.92 8.95
N ILE A 15 7.70 -6.06 9.18
CA ILE A 15 8.72 -5.64 8.21
C ILE A 15 8.66 -6.47 6.93
N PHE A 16 8.44 -7.78 7.05
CA PHE A 16 8.34 -8.69 5.91
C PHE A 16 7.08 -8.43 5.08
N ASP A 17 5.93 -8.22 5.73
CA ASP A 17 4.67 -7.80 5.12
C ASP A 17 4.78 -6.40 4.46
N SER A 18 5.44 -5.44 5.12
CA SER A 18 5.68 -4.11 4.54
C SER A 18 6.45 -4.21 3.22
N VAL A 19 7.54 -4.99 3.19
CA VAL A 19 8.35 -5.22 1.97
C VAL A 19 7.58 -5.99 0.89
N GLN A 20 6.68 -6.88 1.29
CA GLN A 20 5.79 -7.62 0.40
C GLN A 20 4.79 -6.70 -0.31
N GLY A 21 4.21 -5.79 0.46
CA GLY A 21 3.07 -4.98 0.09
C GLY A 21 3.40 -3.76 -0.77
N LEU A 22 4.66 -3.33 -0.77
CA LEU A 22 5.11 -2.16 -1.54
C LEU A 22 4.58 -2.22 -2.98
N LEU A 23 3.94 -1.14 -3.41
CA LEU A 23 3.34 -0.93 -4.73
C LEU A 23 2.17 -1.88 -5.10
N LYS A 24 1.56 -2.59 -4.14
CA LYS A 24 0.37 -3.44 -4.35
C LYS A 24 -0.89 -2.87 -3.69
N LEU A 25 -2.02 -2.87 -4.40
CA LEU A 25 -3.26 -2.26 -3.93
C LEU A 25 -3.84 -2.89 -2.65
N TRP A 26 -3.82 -4.22 -2.50
CA TRP A 26 -4.50 -4.84 -1.37
C TRP A 26 -3.71 -4.77 -0.07
N PRO A 27 -2.40 -5.08 -0.01
CA PRO A 27 -1.58 -4.86 1.19
C PRO A 27 -1.61 -3.40 1.68
N ASP A 28 -1.41 -2.43 0.79
CA ASP A 28 -1.54 -1.00 1.12
C ASP A 28 -2.96 -0.62 1.59
N SER A 29 -3.99 -1.43 1.31
CA SER A 29 -5.37 -1.24 1.80
C SER A 29 -5.71 -2.02 3.07
N TYR A 30 -5.00 -3.12 3.39
CA TYR A 30 -5.09 -3.80 4.70
C TYR A 30 -4.31 -3.06 5.79
N SER A 31 -3.21 -2.41 5.40
CA SER A 31 -2.38 -1.55 6.24
C SER A 31 -2.50 -0.07 5.84
N PRO A 32 -3.73 0.52 5.83
CA PRO A 32 -4.03 1.77 5.15
C PRO A 32 -3.27 2.99 5.65
N ASN A 33 -2.75 2.95 6.88
CA ASN A 33 -2.00 4.06 7.49
C ASN A 33 -0.59 4.26 6.91
N GLY A 34 -0.03 3.22 6.30
CA GLY A 34 1.38 3.18 5.89
C GLY A 34 2.34 3.10 7.10
N HIS A 35 3.42 2.33 6.93
CA HIS A 35 4.46 2.18 7.95
C HIS A 35 5.88 2.33 7.38
N SER A 36 6.03 2.66 6.09
CA SER A 36 7.31 2.62 5.36
C SER A 36 7.46 3.80 4.40
N ILE A 37 8.69 4.28 4.28
CA ILE A 37 9.07 5.30 3.29
C ILE A 37 10.28 4.75 2.53
N VAL A 38 10.17 4.63 1.22
CA VAL A 38 11.18 3.96 0.39
C VAL A 38 11.66 4.91 -0.69
N ALA A 39 12.98 5.08 -0.83
CA ALA A 39 13.55 5.78 -1.98
C ALA A 39 13.32 4.94 -3.25
N GLY A 40 13.22 5.57 -4.41
CA GLY A 40 13.03 4.86 -5.67
C GLY A 40 13.22 5.74 -6.89
N ALA A 41 12.95 5.17 -8.06
CA ALA A 41 12.97 5.89 -9.32
C ALA A 41 11.87 5.44 -10.30
N VAL A 42 11.34 6.40 -11.06
CA VAL A 42 10.54 6.15 -12.27
C VAL A 42 11.49 6.15 -13.48
N PRO A 43 11.58 5.07 -14.29
CA PRO A 43 12.49 5.01 -15.44
C PRO A 43 12.22 6.09 -16.51
N PRO A 44 13.23 6.49 -17.30
CA PRO A 44 13.03 7.34 -18.47
C PRO A 44 12.17 6.63 -19.53
N GLY A 45 11.37 7.40 -20.26
CA GLY A 45 10.41 6.89 -21.25
C GLY A 45 9.08 6.41 -20.65
N THR A 46 8.92 6.46 -19.33
CA THR A 46 7.66 6.12 -18.67
C THR A 46 6.56 7.11 -19.04
N VAL A 47 5.41 6.60 -19.49
CA VAL A 47 4.22 7.39 -19.78
C VAL A 47 3.38 7.57 -18.52
N LEU A 48 3.03 8.82 -18.22
CA LEU A 48 2.20 9.25 -17.07
C LEU A 48 0.86 9.84 -17.55
N HIS A 49 -0.16 9.81 -16.68
CA HIS A 49 -1.54 10.28 -16.93
C HIS A 49 -2.15 10.90 -15.65
N HIS A 50 -3.02 11.92 -15.75
CA HIS A 50 -3.61 12.67 -14.61
C HIS A 50 -4.96 13.35 -15.07
N ALA A 51 -5.56 14.43 -14.50
CA ALA A 51 -6.96 14.90 -14.86
C ALA A 51 -7.22 16.44 -15.05
N ARG A 52 -7.48 17.06 -16.27
CA ARG A 52 -7.53 18.56 -16.50
C ARG A 52 -8.88 19.26 -16.70
N HIS A 53 -8.88 20.56 -16.38
CA HIS A 53 -9.92 21.57 -16.65
C HIS A 53 -9.49 22.68 -17.67
N GLY A 54 -8.45 22.47 -18.49
CA GLY A 54 -7.97 23.47 -19.47
C GLY A 54 -6.76 22.99 -20.30
N PRO A 55 -6.00 23.87 -20.99
CA PRO A 55 -4.81 23.52 -21.78
C PRO A 55 -3.46 23.96 -21.14
N GLY A 56 -2.35 23.46 -21.70
CA GLY A 56 -0.96 23.81 -21.37
C GLY A 56 -0.31 22.95 -20.27
N THR A 57 0.84 23.40 -19.75
CA THR A 57 1.54 22.78 -18.61
C THR A 57 0.76 22.97 -17.29
N PRO A 58 0.81 22.04 -16.32
CA PRO A 58 0.21 22.23 -15.00
C PRO A 58 0.94 23.31 -14.18
N LYS A 59 0.18 24.11 -13.41
CA LYS A 59 0.71 25.02 -12.37
C LYS A 59 0.53 24.48 -10.93
N LYS A 60 -0.20 23.38 -10.80
CA LYS A 60 -0.51 22.59 -9.60
C LYS A 60 -0.68 21.13 -10.05
N PRO A 61 -0.48 20.14 -9.15
CA PRO A 61 -0.60 18.71 -9.46
C PRO A 61 -2.06 18.24 -9.53
N THR A 62 -2.72 18.66 -10.60
CA THR A 62 -3.83 17.96 -11.26
C THR A 62 -3.44 17.87 -12.76
N PHE A 63 -4.28 17.33 -13.67
CA PHE A 63 -4.26 17.59 -15.15
C PHE A 63 -3.94 16.45 -16.19
N PHE A 64 -4.91 16.07 -17.07
CA PHE A 64 -4.90 15.00 -18.11
C PHE A 64 -4.07 15.40 -19.35
N ALA A 65 -2.76 15.41 -19.18
CA ALA A 65 -1.83 15.21 -20.29
C ALA A 65 -1.40 13.74 -20.36
N PHE A 66 -0.80 13.36 -21.49
CA PHE A 66 0.13 12.24 -21.54
C PHE A 66 1.54 12.84 -21.48
N ASP A 67 2.30 12.47 -20.45
CA ASP A 67 3.66 12.97 -20.22
C ASP A 67 4.68 11.83 -20.31
N ALA A 68 5.90 12.13 -20.76
CA ALA A 68 7.02 11.21 -20.72
C ALA A 68 8.20 11.77 -19.90
N THR A 69 8.75 10.93 -19.03
CA THR A 69 10.01 11.20 -18.32
C THR A 69 11.18 11.14 -19.31
N LYS A 70 12.08 12.14 -19.33
CA LYS A 70 13.30 12.09 -20.17
C LYS A 70 14.53 11.50 -19.48
N ARG A 71 14.54 11.56 -18.16
CA ARG A 71 15.56 10.97 -17.26
C ARG A 71 14.85 10.12 -16.21
N PRO A 72 15.56 9.29 -15.42
CA PRO A 72 15.00 8.76 -14.19
C PRO A 72 14.47 9.91 -13.32
N LEU A 73 13.25 9.77 -12.79
CA LEU A 73 12.75 10.63 -11.73
C LEU A 73 13.07 9.97 -10.40
N ASN A 74 13.86 10.62 -9.55
CA ASN A 74 14.10 10.16 -8.19
C ASN A 74 12.85 10.46 -7.35
N ILE A 75 12.33 9.49 -6.61
CA ILE A 75 11.13 9.65 -5.79
C ILE A 75 11.32 9.13 -4.38
N ILE A 76 10.45 9.56 -3.48
CA ILE A 76 10.11 8.81 -2.27
C ILE A 76 8.70 8.21 -2.44
N TYR A 77 8.54 6.94 -2.12
CA TYR A 77 7.25 6.26 -2.05
C TYR A 77 6.80 6.17 -0.60
N LEU A 78 5.51 6.43 -0.37
CA LEU A 78 4.81 6.30 0.91
C LEU A 78 3.84 5.13 0.78
N ASP A 79 4.03 4.08 1.57
CA ASP A 79 3.16 2.90 1.58
C ASP A 79 1.79 3.20 2.23
N GLY A 80 0.92 2.18 2.26
CA GLY A 80 -0.47 2.31 2.68
C GLY A 80 -1.31 3.14 1.71
N GLN A 81 -2.52 3.51 2.13
CA GLN A 81 -3.39 4.41 1.35
C GLN A 81 -2.99 5.89 1.51
N SER A 82 -1.72 6.20 1.26
CA SER A 82 -1.09 7.50 1.49
C SER A 82 -1.67 8.68 0.68
N ALA A 83 -2.59 8.45 -0.27
CA ALA A 83 -3.39 9.48 -0.95
C ALA A 83 -4.90 9.44 -0.58
N THR A 84 -5.33 8.59 0.36
CA THR A 84 -6.71 8.57 0.89
C THR A 84 -6.91 9.68 1.94
N LEU A 85 -7.89 10.56 1.70
CA LEU A 85 -8.16 11.72 2.54
C LEU A 85 -9.11 11.33 3.70
N THR A 86 -8.54 10.92 4.85
CA THR A 86 -9.29 10.61 6.07
C THR A 86 -8.50 10.94 7.34
N SER A 87 -9.22 11.07 8.46
CA SER A 87 -8.68 11.21 9.82
C SER A 87 -8.24 9.89 10.46
N LEU A 88 -8.50 8.72 9.85
CA LEU A 88 -8.19 7.41 10.45
C LEU A 88 -6.68 7.07 10.55
N GLY A 89 -5.84 7.67 9.71
CA GLY A 89 -4.38 7.55 9.83
C GLY A 89 -3.59 7.37 8.53
N THR A 90 -4.27 7.25 7.39
CA THR A 90 -3.69 7.16 6.02
C THR A 90 -2.65 8.23 5.69
N LEU A 91 -2.79 9.40 6.31
CA LEU A 91 -1.93 10.56 6.10
C LEU A 91 -0.83 10.70 7.19
N ASN A 92 -0.74 9.76 8.13
CA ASN A 92 0.13 9.86 9.32
C ASN A 92 1.60 10.03 8.96
N SER A 93 2.09 9.29 7.95
CA SER A 93 3.44 9.43 7.39
C SER A 93 3.70 10.88 6.98
N GLN A 94 2.83 11.47 6.16
CA GLN A 94 2.93 12.86 5.70
C GLN A 94 2.80 13.87 6.85
N MET A 95 1.91 13.65 7.81
CA MET A 95 1.77 14.55 8.97
C MET A 95 3.04 14.53 9.85
N ALA A 96 3.62 13.36 10.10
CA ALA A 96 4.90 13.23 10.82
C ALA A 96 6.04 13.91 10.06
N LEU A 97 6.14 13.71 8.74
CA LEU A 97 7.18 14.34 7.92
C LEU A 97 7.04 15.87 7.84
N LEU A 98 5.83 16.38 7.61
CA LEU A 98 5.62 17.82 7.39
C LEU A 98 5.58 18.60 8.71
N GLN A 99 4.81 18.14 9.70
CA GLN A 99 4.55 18.87 10.95
C GLN A 99 5.37 18.39 12.16
N GLY A 100 6.10 17.28 12.03
CA GLY A 100 6.85 16.68 13.12
C GLY A 100 5.99 16.02 14.20
N LYS A 101 4.71 15.74 13.91
CA LYS A 101 3.75 15.13 14.83
C LYS A 101 2.56 14.54 14.08
N VAL A 102 1.93 13.52 14.65
CA VAL A 102 0.59 13.05 14.26
C VAL A 102 -0.41 13.43 15.35
N PRO A 103 -1.41 14.28 15.07
CA PRO A 103 -2.48 14.56 16.03
C PRO A 103 -3.47 13.39 16.10
N LEU A 104 -3.93 13.02 17.30
CA LEU A 104 -4.97 12.00 17.51
C LEU A 104 -6.27 12.31 16.75
N TYR A 105 -6.57 13.60 16.56
CA TYR A 105 -7.72 14.09 15.83
C TYR A 105 -7.24 15.19 14.87
N PRO A 106 -6.88 14.87 13.62
CA PRO A 106 -6.46 15.89 12.65
C PRO A 106 -7.62 16.83 12.30
N LYS A 107 -7.30 18.12 12.18
CA LYS A 107 -8.26 19.14 11.73
C LYS A 107 -8.64 18.92 10.27
N TYR A 108 -9.85 19.34 9.88
CA TYR A 108 -10.37 19.21 8.51
C TYR A 108 -9.35 19.62 7.44
N ASN A 109 -8.72 20.80 7.57
CA ASN A 109 -7.72 21.25 6.60
C ASN A 109 -6.49 20.31 6.53
N LEU A 110 -5.98 19.82 7.66
CA LEU A 110 -4.86 18.86 7.66
C LEU A 110 -5.21 17.53 6.97
N THR A 111 -6.49 17.15 6.95
CA THR A 111 -7.00 15.95 6.28
C THR A 111 -7.37 16.16 4.80
N TYR A 112 -7.98 17.30 4.46
CA TYR A 112 -8.63 17.51 3.15
C TYR A 112 -7.99 18.60 2.28
N ASP A 113 -7.12 19.45 2.81
CA ASP A 113 -6.33 20.42 2.03
C ASP A 113 -5.10 19.75 1.43
N ASP A 114 -5.35 18.81 0.51
CA ASP A 114 -4.29 18.09 -0.19
C ASP A 114 -3.52 18.99 -1.17
N ASP A 115 -4.13 20.10 -1.58
CA ASP A 115 -3.55 21.12 -2.44
C ASP A 115 -2.41 21.87 -1.71
N GLN A 116 -2.65 22.29 -0.45
CA GLN A 116 -1.60 22.79 0.44
C GLN A 116 -0.60 21.69 0.84
N ARG A 117 -1.06 20.45 1.08
CA ARG A 117 -0.17 19.32 1.39
C ARG A 117 0.81 19.04 0.26
N ALA A 118 0.37 19.08 -0.99
CA ALA A 118 1.22 18.91 -2.15
C ALA A 118 2.30 20.01 -2.24
N LEU A 119 1.94 21.27 -1.96
CA LEU A 119 2.92 22.36 -1.87
C LEU A 119 3.95 22.15 -0.75
N ASP A 120 3.55 21.60 0.40
CA ASP A 120 4.46 21.32 1.52
C ASP A 120 5.31 20.07 1.29
N LEU A 121 4.78 19.03 0.66
CA LEU A 121 5.56 17.89 0.15
C LEU A 121 6.58 18.36 -0.88
N CYS A 122 6.24 19.28 -1.78
CA CYS A 122 7.19 19.79 -2.78
C CYS A 122 8.32 20.63 -2.19
N LYS A 123 8.11 21.30 -1.05
CA LYS A 123 9.21 21.91 -0.27
C LYS A 123 10.15 20.83 0.29
N LEU A 124 9.59 19.77 0.88
CA LEU A 124 10.37 18.64 1.42
C LEU A 124 11.14 17.91 0.31
N VAL A 125 10.52 17.64 -0.83
CA VAL A 125 11.12 17.03 -2.03
C VAL A 125 12.31 17.88 -2.53
N ALA A 126 12.16 19.21 -2.59
CA ALA A 126 13.24 20.12 -2.94
C ALA A 126 14.38 20.15 -1.90
N GLU A 127 14.08 20.08 -0.59
CA GLU A 127 15.09 19.92 0.47
C GLU A 127 15.86 18.59 0.38
N LEU A 128 15.25 17.55 -0.20
CA LEU A 128 15.83 16.21 -0.36
C LEU A 128 16.56 16.01 -1.70
N GLY A 129 16.37 16.90 -2.68
CA GLY A 129 16.98 16.77 -4.01
C GLY A 129 16.35 15.67 -4.88
N VAL A 130 15.09 15.33 -4.63
CA VAL A 130 14.31 14.37 -5.43
C VAL A 130 13.25 15.09 -6.27
N ASP A 131 12.55 14.37 -7.15
CA ASP A 131 11.65 14.95 -8.16
C ASP A 131 10.17 14.91 -7.75
N GLY A 132 9.80 13.98 -6.87
CA GLY A 132 8.41 13.81 -6.45
C GLY A 132 8.15 12.76 -5.37
N VAL A 133 6.86 12.57 -5.08
CA VAL A 133 6.34 11.59 -4.11
C VAL A 133 5.40 10.62 -4.82
N VAL A 134 5.59 9.30 -4.63
CA VAL A 134 4.61 8.28 -5.03
C VAL A 134 3.76 7.91 -3.82
N ARG A 135 2.44 7.79 -4.02
CA ARG A 135 1.45 7.47 -2.98
C ARG A 135 0.23 6.77 -3.58
N MET A 136 -0.61 6.13 -2.76
CA MET A 136 -1.71 5.28 -3.23
C MET A 136 -3.09 5.68 -2.67
N ASN A 137 -4.14 5.58 -3.50
CA ASN A 137 -5.55 5.64 -3.09
C ASN A 137 -6.29 4.37 -3.53
N ALA A 138 -7.13 4.39 -4.56
CA ALA A 138 -7.52 3.15 -5.26
C ALA A 138 -6.43 2.66 -6.23
N GLY A 139 -5.51 3.53 -6.63
CA GLY A 139 -4.33 3.19 -7.42
C GLY A 139 -3.18 4.14 -7.11
N PHE A 140 -2.03 3.93 -7.76
CA PHE A 140 -0.82 4.71 -7.55
C PHE A 140 -0.81 6.01 -8.34
N GLU A 141 -0.37 7.08 -7.68
CA GLU A 141 -0.17 8.40 -8.27
C GLU A 141 1.22 8.95 -7.92
N ILE A 142 1.74 9.84 -8.76
CA ILE A 142 3.01 10.55 -8.55
C ILE A 142 2.79 12.06 -8.51
N LEU A 143 3.13 12.65 -7.38
CA LEU A 143 3.26 14.10 -7.20
C LEU A 143 4.62 14.53 -7.75
N VAL A 144 4.68 14.94 -9.03
CA VAL A 144 5.86 15.59 -9.63
C VAL A 144 5.86 17.07 -9.24
N CYS A 145 6.95 17.55 -8.64
CA CYS A 145 7.00 18.87 -8.02
C CYS A 145 7.53 19.99 -8.92
N ASP A 146 8.49 19.71 -9.79
CA ASP A 146 8.95 20.62 -10.85
C ASP A 146 9.12 19.82 -12.14
N TYR A 147 8.16 19.94 -13.06
CA TYR A 147 8.14 19.22 -14.32
C TYR A 147 9.35 19.58 -15.22
N ALA A 148 9.86 20.82 -15.14
CA ALA A 148 10.97 21.28 -15.96
C ALA A 148 12.31 20.76 -15.43
N ALA A 149 12.56 20.85 -14.12
CA ALA A 149 13.74 20.27 -13.48
C ALA A 149 13.75 18.72 -13.57
N SER A 150 12.57 18.10 -13.46
CA SER A 150 12.34 16.66 -13.67
C SER A 150 12.54 16.23 -15.13
N GLN A 151 12.58 17.17 -16.07
CA GLN A 151 12.58 16.93 -17.52
C GLN A 151 11.39 16.06 -17.99
N VAL A 152 10.23 16.20 -17.34
CA VAL A 152 8.97 15.62 -17.79
C VAL A 152 8.50 16.41 -19.00
N ARG A 153 8.18 15.72 -20.10
CA ARG A 153 7.75 16.33 -21.36
C ARG A 153 6.34 15.90 -21.72
N GLU A 154 5.49 16.90 -21.91
CA GLU A 154 4.20 16.80 -22.59
C GLU A 154 4.35 16.08 -23.95
N LEU A 155 3.73 14.91 -24.08
CA LEU A 155 3.57 14.21 -25.35
C LEU A 155 2.38 14.78 -26.12
N PHE A 156 1.26 14.95 -25.40
CA PHE A 156 -0.06 15.21 -25.96
C PHE A 156 -1.04 15.64 -24.87
N ILE A 157 -1.81 16.72 -25.13
CA ILE A 157 -3.00 17.06 -24.36
C ILE A 157 -4.23 16.64 -25.17
N THR A 158 -5.09 15.80 -24.59
CA THR A 158 -6.44 15.57 -25.11
C THR A 158 -7.45 16.47 -24.41
N ASN A 159 -8.37 17.07 -25.16
CA ASN A 159 -9.55 17.68 -24.58
C ASN A 159 -10.60 16.59 -24.30
N ILE A 160 -10.57 16.01 -23.10
CA ILE A 160 -11.64 15.11 -22.63
C ILE A 160 -12.65 15.87 -21.78
N THR A 161 -13.94 15.58 -21.98
CA THR A 161 -15.03 16.09 -21.15
C THR A 161 -14.99 15.42 -19.76
N VAL A 162 -14.17 15.95 -18.85
CA VAL A 162 -14.08 15.46 -17.47
C VAL A 162 -15.44 15.64 -16.77
N THR A 163 -16.08 14.54 -16.42
CA THR A 163 -17.39 14.54 -15.75
C THR A 163 -17.28 15.06 -14.33
N GLY A 164 -17.95 16.16 -14.02
CA GLY A 164 -18.10 16.71 -12.66
C GLY A 164 -17.40 18.04 -12.40
N SER A 165 -16.72 18.64 -13.39
CA SER A 165 -15.99 19.89 -13.16
C SER A 165 -16.93 21.08 -12.92
N ARG A 166 -16.84 21.66 -11.71
CA ARG A 166 -17.56 22.90 -11.33
C ARG A 166 -16.84 24.18 -11.76
N GLU A 167 -15.54 24.11 -12.09
CA GLU A 167 -14.74 25.29 -12.43
C GLU A 167 -15.13 25.90 -13.80
N GLU A 168 -14.72 27.16 -14.00
CA GLU A 168 -14.90 27.88 -15.27
C GLU A 168 -13.72 27.57 -16.20
N GLY A 169 -13.99 26.89 -17.32
CA GLY A 169 -12.97 26.69 -18.37
C GLY A 169 -12.52 28.03 -18.98
N PRO A 170 -11.26 28.15 -19.42
CA PRO A 170 -10.70 29.42 -19.90
C PRO A 170 -11.46 29.99 -21.11
N GLU A 171 -11.47 31.32 -21.22
CA GLU A 171 -12.13 32.02 -22.32
C GLU A 171 -11.58 31.61 -23.69
N GLY A 172 -12.47 31.61 -24.69
CA GLY A 172 -12.14 31.22 -26.08
C GLY A 172 -12.31 29.72 -26.38
N LEU A 173 -12.36 28.84 -25.38
CA LEU A 173 -12.77 27.44 -25.61
C LEU A 173 -14.27 27.35 -25.96
N PRO A 174 -14.69 26.37 -26.78
CA PRO A 174 -16.10 26.06 -26.98
C PRO A 174 -16.77 25.77 -25.64
N ARG A 175 -17.70 26.64 -25.23
CA ARG A 175 -18.51 26.46 -24.03
C ARG A 175 -19.57 25.40 -24.32
N ASP A 176 -19.24 24.14 -24.09
CA ASP A 176 -20.22 23.05 -24.04
C ASP A 176 -21.36 23.48 -23.10
N LYS A 177 -22.58 23.52 -23.65
CA LYS A 177 -23.74 24.02 -22.91
C LYS A 177 -24.01 23.10 -21.70
N PRO A 178 -24.45 23.67 -20.56
CA PRO A 178 -24.59 22.92 -19.33
C PRO A 178 -25.56 21.73 -19.47
N PRO A 179 -25.35 20.67 -18.67
CA PRO A 179 -24.45 20.66 -17.51
C PRO A 179 -22.99 20.28 -17.85
N ARG A 180 -22.03 20.93 -17.15
CA ARG A 180 -20.58 20.64 -17.21
C ARG A 180 -20.25 19.27 -16.59
N GLY A 181 -20.66 18.20 -17.25
CA GLY A 181 -20.42 16.83 -16.80
C GLY A 181 -21.09 16.45 -15.47
N ILE A 182 -22.07 17.21 -14.99
CA ILE A 182 -22.90 16.88 -13.80
C ILE A 182 -24.29 16.51 -14.29
N GLY A 183 -24.61 15.22 -14.39
CA GLY A 183 -25.88 14.78 -14.98
C GLY A 183 -25.84 14.63 -16.50
N ASN A 184 -24.66 14.34 -17.07
CA ASN A 184 -24.62 13.52 -18.28
C ASN A 184 -24.67 12.04 -17.86
N VAL A 185 -25.13 11.14 -18.73
CA VAL A 185 -25.39 9.72 -18.36
C VAL A 185 -24.14 8.92 -17.95
N PHE A 186 -22.94 9.48 -18.14
CA PHE A 186 -21.67 8.87 -17.77
C PHE A 186 -21.09 9.44 -16.47
N SER A 187 -21.56 10.59 -15.98
CA SER A 187 -21.00 11.21 -14.77
C SER A 187 -21.22 10.41 -13.51
N GLU A 188 -22.34 9.69 -13.41
CA GLU A 188 -22.59 8.77 -12.30
C GLU A 188 -21.68 7.52 -12.37
N GLN A 189 -21.11 7.20 -13.54
CA GLN A 189 -20.26 6.03 -13.73
C GLN A 189 -18.79 6.31 -13.35
N SER A 190 -18.35 7.57 -13.36
CA SER A 190 -16.94 7.96 -13.32
C SER A 190 -16.14 7.31 -12.17
N SER A 191 -16.71 7.29 -10.96
CA SER A 191 -16.01 6.74 -9.79
C SER A 191 -16.12 5.21 -9.69
N TYR A 192 -17.17 4.59 -10.24
CA TYR A 192 -17.23 3.13 -10.37
C TYR A 192 -16.21 2.63 -11.38
N GLU A 193 -16.11 3.32 -12.53
CA GLU A 193 -15.13 3.03 -13.57
C GLU A 193 -13.69 3.31 -13.13
N TRP A 194 -13.46 4.31 -12.27
CA TRP A 194 -12.17 4.52 -11.61
C TRP A 194 -11.80 3.34 -10.70
N LEU A 195 -12.69 2.90 -9.80
CA LEU A 195 -12.44 1.73 -8.95
C LEU A 195 -12.30 0.44 -9.77
N ARG A 196 -13.05 0.30 -10.87
CA ARG A 196 -12.97 -0.83 -11.81
C ARG A 196 -11.63 -0.88 -12.53
N SER A 197 -11.18 0.27 -13.05
CA SER A 197 -9.87 0.42 -13.69
C SER A 197 -8.74 0.12 -12.70
N ALA A 198 -8.82 0.68 -11.50
CA ALA A 198 -7.86 0.44 -10.45
C ALA A 198 -7.79 -1.04 -10.01
N SER A 199 -8.95 -1.69 -9.85
CA SER A 199 -9.03 -3.12 -9.54
C SER A 199 -8.60 -4.03 -10.70
N TRP A 200 -8.61 -3.53 -11.94
CA TRP A 200 -8.12 -4.24 -13.13
C TRP A 200 -6.60 -4.11 -13.30
N HIS A 201 -6.03 -2.96 -12.94
CA HIS A 201 -4.59 -2.69 -13.08
C HIS A 201 -3.76 -3.12 -11.88
N TYR A 202 -4.31 -3.03 -10.66
CA TYR A 202 -3.58 -3.28 -9.40
C TYR A 202 -4.32 -4.25 -8.45
N GLY A 203 -5.57 -4.64 -8.76
CA GLY A 203 -6.37 -5.55 -7.93
C GLY A 203 -5.94 -7.01 -8.01
N SER A 204 -6.61 -7.87 -7.24
CA SER A 204 -6.11 -9.22 -6.94
C SER A 204 -6.05 -10.18 -8.13
N ASP A 205 -4.83 -10.67 -8.34
CA ASP A 205 -4.41 -11.84 -9.11
C ASP A 205 -4.46 -13.16 -8.28
N GLY A 206 -4.90 -13.07 -7.02
CA GLY A 206 -4.80 -14.12 -5.99
C GLY A 206 -3.73 -13.84 -4.93
N ASN A 207 -2.88 -12.81 -5.11
CA ASN A 207 -1.62 -12.62 -4.37
C ASN A 207 -1.49 -11.22 -3.74
N GLY A 208 -2.62 -10.53 -3.55
CA GLY A 208 -2.69 -9.13 -3.11
C GLY A 208 -2.64 -8.11 -4.27
N GLY A 209 -2.56 -8.59 -5.51
CA GLY A 209 -2.64 -7.76 -6.70
C GLY A 209 -1.31 -7.39 -7.33
N ILE A 210 -1.41 -6.86 -8.54
CA ILE A 210 -0.29 -6.59 -9.44
C ILE A 210 0.46 -5.34 -8.96
N PRO A 211 1.80 -5.41 -8.74
CA PRO A 211 2.59 -4.24 -8.38
C PRO A 211 2.63 -3.16 -9.47
N GLU A 212 2.73 -1.88 -9.09
CA GLU A 212 3.01 -0.78 -10.02
C GLU A 212 4.46 -0.85 -10.58
N SER A 213 4.62 -1.69 -11.61
CA SER A 213 5.89 -1.97 -12.29
C SER A 213 6.64 -0.77 -12.88
N ARG A 214 6.01 0.40 -13.01
CA ARG A 214 6.66 1.64 -13.50
C ARG A 214 7.47 2.37 -12.42
N VAL A 215 7.38 1.95 -11.16
CA VAL A 215 8.18 2.49 -10.04
C VAL A 215 9.15 1.41 -9.56
N SER A 216 10.44 1.71 -9.59
CA SER A 216 11.49 0.84 -9.02
C SER A 216 11.86 1.37 -7.63
N LEU A 217 11.88 0.51 -6.62
CA LEU A 217 12.17 0.89 -5.23
C LEU A 217 13.52 0.37 -4.75
N ASP A 218 14.25 1.22 -4.06
CA ASP A 218 15.48 0.88 -3.35
C ASP A 218 15.15 0.39 -1.94
N ILE A 219 14.79 -0.89 -1.85
CA ILE A 219 14.41 -1.55 -0.59
C ILE A 219 15.60 -1.56 0.41
N CYS A 220 16.86 -1.52 -0.06
CA CYS A 220 18.03 -1.32 0.80
C CYS A 220 17.97 -0.02 1.61
N CYS A 221 17.17 0.94 1.16
CA CYS A 221 16.96 2.27 1.72
C CYS A 221 15.53 2.48 2.27
N MET A 222 14.79 1.41 2.58
CA MET A 222 13.52 1.52 3.31
C MET A 222 13.72 2.09 4.72
N ILE A 223 13.02 3.18 5.03
CA ILE A 223 12.67 3.60 6.39
C ILE A 223 11.39 2.84 6.77
N SER A 224 11.30 2.31 7.99
CA SER A 224 10.02 1.79 8.50
C SER A 224 9.80 2.17 9.96
N PHE A 225 8.58 2.63 10.26
CA PHE A 225 8.09 2.97 11.59
C PHE A 225 7.83 1.75 12.48
N TYR A 226 7.90 0.53 11.93
CA TYR A 226 8.02 -0.68 12.76
C TYR A 226 9.39 -0.80 13.43
N ASN A 227 10.43 -0.09 12.98
CA ASN A 227 11.73 -0.06 13.65
C ASN A 227 11.60 0.56 15.06
N PRO A 228 11.96 -0.15 16.16
CA PRO A 228 11.91 0.40 17.50
C PRO A 228 12.75 1.66 17.74
N SER A 229 13.75 1.97 16.91
CA SER A 229 14.46 3.26 16.99
C SER A 229 13.64 4.46 16.49
N LEU A 230 12.47 4.25 15.89
CA LEU A 230 11.49 5.27 15.49
C LEU A 230 10.21 5.23 16.34
N SER A 231 10.24 4.57 17.51
CA SER A 231 9.05 4.22 18.31
C SER A 231 8.14 3.22 17.60
N SER A 232 8.48 1.92 17.68
CA SER A 232 7.83 0.84 16.90
C SER A 232 6.31 0.86 17.02
N LEU A 233 5.62 0.99 15.87
CA LEU A 233 4.16 1.02 15.78
C LEU A 233 3.50 -0.37 15.79
N ALA A 234 4.24 -1.45 16.08
CA ALA A 234 3.74 -2.84 16.06
C ALA A 234 2.50 -3.12 16.94
N ASN A 235 2.20 -2.23 17.91
CA ASN A 235 1.03 -2.31 18.78
C ASN A 235 0.09 -1.08 18.64
N SER A 236 0.22 -0.27 17.58
CA SER A 236 -0.38 1.08 17.51
C SER A 236 -1.04 1.37 16.17
N HIS A 237 -1.99 0.51 15.77
CA HIS A 237 -2.75 0.67 14.53
C HIS A 237 -3.57 1.97 14.44
N HIS A 238 -3.85 2.65 15.55
CA HIS A 238 -4.48 3.98 15.56
C HIS A 238 -3.84 4.89 16.60
N GLY A 239 -3.67 6.17 16.27
CA GLY A 239 -3.42 7.22 17.27
C GLY A 239 -1.99 7.42 17.78
N GLY A 240 -0.95 7.32 16.95
CA GLY A 240 0.36 7.82 17.37
C GLY A 240 1.49 7.77 16.34
N ILE A 241 2.27 8.85 16.27
CA ILE A 241 3.69 8.83 15.87
C ILE A 241 4.46 9.80 16.79
N PRO A 242 5.15 9.28 17.83
CA PRO A 242 6.20 9.97 18.57
C PRO A 242 7.58 9.51 18.07
N ALA A 243 7.77 9.52 16.75
CA ALA A 243 9.09 9.43 16.14
C ALA A 243 9.76 10.82 16.23
N ASP A 244 11.06 10.87 16.51
CA ASP A 244 11.81 12.11 16.33
C ASP A 244 11.80 12.50 14.85
N ALA A 245 11.05 13.54 14.51
CA ALA A 245 10.92 14.01 13.14
C ALA A 245 12.24 14.57 12.57
N ALA A 246 13.18 15.00 13.41
CA ALA A 246 14.53 15.33 12.96
C ALA A 246 15.31 14.06 12.59
N LEU A 247 15.18 12.98 13.36
CA LEU A 247 15.74 11.66 13.01
C LEU A 247 15.14 11.10 11.72
N VAL A 248 13.82 11.19 11.51
CA VAL A 248 13.18 10.74 10.27
C VAL A 248 13.60 11.61 9.08
N LYS A 249 13.64 12.95 9.21
CA LYS A 249 14.14 13.85 8.15
C LYS A 249 15.64 13.66 7.86
N SER A 250 16.43 13.31 8.88
CA SER A 250 17.84 12.98 8.71
C SER A 250 17.99 11.69 7.90
N TRP A 251 17.26 10.63 8.28
CA TRP A 251 17.26 9.36 7.55
C TRP A 251 16.69 9.50 6.13
N LEU A 252 15.72 10.41 5.90
CA LEU A 252 15.26 10.76 4.54
C LEU A 252 16.38 11.35 3.68
N ARG A 253 17.22 12.25 4.22
CA ARG A 253 18.37 12.80 3.49
C ARG A 253 19.41 11.71 3.19
N ASP A 254 19.63 10.78 4.13
CA ASP A 254 20.53 9.63 3.91
C ASP A 254 20.06 8.76 2.73
N ILE A 255 18.74 8.54 2.57
CA ILE A 255 18.21 7.67 1.50
C ILE A 255 17.93 8.39 0.18
N ALA A 256 17.70 9.70 0.21
CA ALA A 256 17.50 10.53 -0.98
C ALA A 256 18.83 10.93 -1.65
N SER A 257 19.94 10.91 -0.90
CA SER A 257 21.27 11.25 -1.42
C SER A 257 21.71 10.30 -2.55
N PRO A 258 22.13 10.81 -3.72
CA PRO A 258 22.59 9.97 -4.83
C PRO A 258 23.76 9.07 -4.45
N LYS A 259 23.55 7.75 -4.48
CA LYS A 259 24.58 6.74 -4.19
C LYS A 259 25.68 6.76 -5.25
N SER A 260 26.89 7.11 -4.84
CA SER A 260 28.04 7.33 -5.71
C SER A 260 28.72 6.03 -6.17
N GLY A 261 28.17 5.41 -7.22
CA GLY A 261 28.94 4.48 -8.09
C GLY A 261 29.39 3.16 -7.44
N GLY A 262 28.76 2.75 -6.34
CA GLY A 262 28.91 1.39 -5.81
C GLY A 262 28.31 0.34 -6.75
N ALA A 263 28.76 -0.91 -6.65
CA ALA A 263 28.14 -2.03 -7.35
C ALA A 263 26.65 -2.15 -6.97
N ALA A 264 25.81 -2.61 -7.91
CA ALA A 264 24.37 -2.77 -7.71
C ALA A 264 24.07 -3.49 -6.39
N GLU A 265 23.36 -2.81 -5.49
CA GLU A 265 23.28 -3.25 -4.10
C GLU A 265 22.33 -4.44 -3.96
N SER A 266 22.81 -5.56 -3.38
CA SER A 266 22.13 -6.88 -3.35
C SER A 266 20.64 -6.87 -2.95
N CYS A 267 20.21 -6.01 -2.02
CA CYS A 267 18.78 -5.91 -1.67
C CYS A 267 17.89 -5.25 -2.74
N SER A 268 18.46 -4.75 -3.84
CA SER A 268 17.77 -4.22 -5.03
C SER A 268 17.93 -5.11 -6.28
N SER A 269 18.83 -6.10 -6.30
CA SER A 269 18.78 -7.21 -7.27
C SER A 269 17.73 -8.23 -6.89
N VAL A 270 17.50 -8.42 -5.58
CA VAL A 270 16.48 -9.33 -5.06
C VAL A 270 15.06 -8.82 -5.35
N ASN A 271 14.29 -9.60 -6.11
CA ASN A 271 12.86 -9.36 -6.34
C ASN A 271 12.00 -9.91 -5.18
N TRP A 272 11.85 -9.12 -4.12
CA TRP A 272 10.99 -9.45 -2.97
C TRP A 272 9.49 -9.56 -3.31
N GLN A 273 9.03 -9.04 -4.45
CA GLN A 273 7.62 -9.15 -4.87
C GLN A 273 7.30 -10.47 -5.59
N ALA A 274 8.30 -11.14 -6.20
CA ALA A 274 8.14 -12.42 -6.90
C ALA A 274 7.79 -13.60 -5.97
N LEU A 275 7.92 -13.41 -4.66
CA LEU A 275 7.68 -14.38 -3.59
C LEU A 275 6.25 -14.95 -3.49
N PHE A 276 5.33 -14.55 -4.38
CA PHE A 276 3.89 -14.86 -4.32
C PHE A 276 3.33 -15.46 -5.61
N ALA A 277 4.18 -15.94 -6.52
CA ALA A 277 3.69 -16.62 -7.71
C ALA A 277 3.01 -17.96 -7.34
N THR A 278 1.67 -17.97 -7.40
CA THR A 278 0.74 -19.11 -7.25
C THR A 278 0.76 -19.85 -5.91
N ALA A 279 -0.40 -19.92 -5.23
CA ALA A 279 -0.60 -20.80 -4.09
C ALA A 279 -2.08 -21.11 -3.79
N ASN A 280 -2.48 -22.39 -3.81
CA ASN A 280 -3.90 -22.80 -3.75
C ASN A 280 -4.38 -23.47 -2.44
N SER A 281 -3.50 -23.78 -1.48
CA SER A 281 -3.90 -24.27 -0.15
C SER A 281 -3.06 -23.65 0.98
N ILE A 282 -3.51 -23.75 2.24
CA ILE A 282 -2.79 -23.18 3.39
C ILE A 282 -1.41 -23.83 3.59
N VAL A 283 -1.28 -25.14 3.38
CA VAL A 283 0.00 -25.84 3.53
C VAL A 283 0.91 -25.57 2.33
N THR A 284 0.34 -25.59 1.12
CA THR A 284 1.09 -25.26 -0.11
C THR A 284 1.60 -23.83 -0.04
N LYS A 285 0.79 -22.86 0.41
CA LYS A 285 1.20 -21.46 0.62
C LYS A 285 2.49 -21.29 1.40
N ILE A 286 2.65 -22.01 2.51
CA ILE A 286 3.85 -21.86 3.37
C ILE A 286 5.04 -22.58 2.73
N HIS A 287 4.82 -23.68 2.01
CA HIS A 287 5.86 -24.41 1.28
C HIS A 287 6.37 -23.63 0.03
N GLU A 288 5.44 -23.20 -0.83
CA GLU A 288 5.66 -22.32 -1.98
C GLU A 288 6.38 -21.03 -1.53
N LEU A 289 5.92 -20.41 -0.43
CA LEU A 289 6.60 -19.27 0.19
C LEU A 289 8.03 -19.61 0.61
N THR A 290 8.25 -20.69 1.37
CA THR A 290 9.57 -20.99 1.95
C THR A 290 10.59 -21.31 0.85
N HIS A 291 10.18 -22.00 -0.22
CA HIS A 291 11.01 -22.17 -1.41
C HIS A 291 11.26 -20.86 -2.15
N ALA A 292 10.24 -20.01 -2.32
CA ALA A 292 10.40 -18.73 -2.99
C ALA A 292 11.29 -17.76 -2.21
N THR A 293 11.21 -17.75 -0.88
CA THR A 293 12.05 -16.90 -0.01
C THR A 293 13.47 -17.42 0.16
N LEU A 294 13.69 -18.74 0.09
CA LEU A 294 14.99 -19.34 0.37
C LEU A 294 16.11 -18.81 -0.55
N ALA A 295 15.88 -18.75 -1.86
CA ALA A 295 16.88 -18.24 -2.80
C ALA A 295 17.27 -16.76 -2.57
N PRO A 296 16.33 -15.79 -2.52
CA PRO A 296 16.65 -14.39 -2.25
C PRO A 296 17.14 -14.14 -0.81
N TYR A 297 16.69 -14.95 0.15
CA TYR A 297 17.26 -14.95 1.50
C TYR A 297 18.73 -15.38 1.49
N LEU A 298 19.08 -16.45 0.79
CA LEU A 298 20.46 -16.92 0.67
C LEU A 298 21.35 -15.90 -0.06
N GLU A 299 20.88 -15.29 -1.16
CA GLU A 299 21.60 -14.19 -1.83
C GLU A 299 21.88 -13.02 -0.86
N TYR A 300 20.83 -12.54 -0.19
CA TYR A 300 20.93 -11.39 0.70
C TYR A 300 21.76 -11.69 1.96
N VAL A 301 21.59 -12.86 2.60
CA VAL A 301 22.39 -13.24 3.77
C VAL A 301 23.83 -13.48 3.38
N TRP A 302 24.12 -14.24 2.31
CA TRP A 302 25.49 -14.53 1.88
C TRP A 302 26.29 -13.26 1.56
N THR A 303 25.66 -12.29 0.89
CA THR A 303 26.29 -11.00 0.57
C THR A 303 26.52 -10.08 1.78
N ASN A 304 25.82 -10.29 2.90
CA ASN A 304 25.86 -9.39 4.06
C ASN A 304 26.44 -10.01 5.35
N ALA A 305 26.52 -11.35 5.46
CA ALA A 305 26.85 -12.08 6.69
C ALA A 305 28.22 -11.72 7.31
N GLY A 306 29.19 -11.29 6.50
CA GLY A 306 30.55 -10.97 6.97
C GLY A 306 30.76 -9.54 7.50
N ASN A 307 29.74 -8.67 7.52
CA ASN A 307 29.99 -7.22 7.63
C ASN A 307 28.87 -6.39 8.30
N LEU A 308 28.08 -7.00 9.20
CA LEU A 308 26.89 -6.38 9.81
C LEU A 308 27.14 -4.98 10.42
N GLU A 309 28.31 -4.74 11.01
CA GLU A 309 28.68 -3.45 11.60
C GLU A 309 28.87 -2.32 10.58
N LYS A 310 29.04 -2.64 9.29
CA LYS A 310 29.17 -1.66 8.19
C LYS A 310 27.89 -1.53 7.36
N LEU A 311 26.80 -2.18 7.77
CA LEU A 311 25.51 -2.07 7.09
C LEU A 311 24.72 -0.85 7.58
N GLY A 312 24.06 -0.18 6.64
CA GLY A 312 23.10 0.88 6.96
C GLY A 312 21.91 0.37 7.77
N ARG A 313 21.28 1.25 8.55
CA ARG A 313 20.19 0.93 9.50
C ARG A 313 19.10 0.05 8.89
N SER A 314 18.66 0.37 7.67
CA SER A 314 17.65 -0.38 6.91
C SER A 314 18.08 -1.83 6.65
N ARG A 315 19.33 -2.05 6.20
CA ARG A 315 19.85 -3.39 5.90
C ARG A 315 19.99 -4.27 7.15
N VAL A 316 20.40 -3.68 8.27
CA VAL A 316 20.45 -4.38 9.57
C VAL A 316 19.06 -4.80 10.03
N LEU A 317 18.05 -3.93 9.85
CA LEU A 317 16.65 -4.25 10.15
C LEU A 317 16.14 -5.40 9.27
N LEU A 318 16.27 -5.26 7.95
CA LEU A 318 15.87 -6.29 6.97
C LEU A 318 16.55 -7.64 7.25
N TYR A 319 17.87 -7.67 7.47
CA TYR A 319 18.63 -8.89 7.74
C TYR A 319 18.10 -9.66 8.95
N ASN A 320 17.87 -8.97 10.07
CA ASN A 320 17.37 -9.63 11.28
C ASN A 320 15.90 -10.04 11.17
N SER A 321 15.05 -9.21 10.54
CA SER A 321 13.65 -9.57 10.28
C SER A 321 13.52 -10.79 9.38
N LEU A 322 14.28 -10.85 8.28
CA LEU A 322 14.33 -11.99 7.36
C LEU A 322 14.85 -13.25 8.05
N ASN A 323 15.91 -13.16 8.86
CA ASN A 323 16.42 -14.29 9.65
C ASN A 323 15.36 -14.86 10.60
N VAL A 324 14.56 -14.01 11.26
CA VAL A 324 13.47 -14.45 12.14
C VAL A 324 12.38 -15.17 11.35
N VAL A 325 11.92 -14.59 10.24
CA VAL A 325 10.88 -15.20 9.39
C VAL A 325 11.35 -16.54 8.84
N MET A 326 12.52 -16.59 8.21
CA MET A 326 13.07 -17.83 7.63
C MET A 326 13.33 -18.90 8.68
N LYS A 327 13.84 -18.54 9.86
CA LYS A 327 14.00 -19.49 10.97
C LYS A 327 12.66 -20.11 11.38
N LYS A 328 11.56 -19.33 11.40
CA LYS A 328 10.22 -19.83 11.74
C LYS A 328 9.60 -20.67 10.62
N LEU A 329 9.75 -20.25 9.37
CA LEU A 329 9.29 -20.99 8.18
C LEU A 329 10.00 -22.36 8.06
N CYS A 330 11.34 -22.38 7.99
CA CYS A 330 12.10 -23.62 7.84
C CYS A 330 11.96 -24.56 9.05
N THR A 331 11.68 -24.05 10.25
CA THR A 331 11.36 -24.91 11.42
C THR A 331 10.02 -25.62 11.22
N TRP A 332 9.00 -24.92 10.74
CA TRP A 332 7.70 -25.53 10.43
C TRP A 332 7.77 -26.54 9.29
N GLU A 333 8.51 -26.24 8.21
CA GLU A 333 8.71 -27.20 7.12
C GLU A 333 9.37 -28.47 7.61
N ARG A 334 10.44 -28.34 8.42
CA ARG A 334 11.14 -29.49 8.99
C ARG A 334 10.22 -30.30 9.91
N GLU A 335 9.49 -29.65 10.82
CA GLU A 335 8.53 -30.32 11.70
C GLU A 335 7.41 -31.06 10.93
N LEU A 336 6.95 -30.51 9.79
CA LEU A 336 5.95 -31.15 8.94
C LEU A 336 6.55 -32.33 8.16
N PHE A 337 7.78 -32.20 7.67
CA PHE A 337 8.49 -33.26 6.97
C PHE A 337 8.86 -34.43 7.90
N GLU A 338 9.38 -34.14 9.09
CA GLU A 338 9.70 -35.11 10.15
C GLU A 338 8.46 -35.94 10.51
N TRP A 339 7.32 -35.28 10.79
CA TRP A 339 6.03 -35.96 11.05
C TRP A 339 5.50 -36.77 9.85
N SER A 340 5.73 -36.28 8.62
CA SER A 340 5.30 -36.97 7.39
C SER A 340 6.13 -38.23 7.13
N GLU A 341 7.45 -38.19 7.32
CA GLU A 341 8.33 -39.36 7.24
C GLU A 341 7.89 -40.45 8.21
N GLU A 342 7.73 -40.12 9.50
CA GLU A 342 7.29 -41.05 10.56
C GLU A 342 6.03 -41.86 10.17
N HIS A 343 5.09 -41.21 9.48
CA HIS A 343 3.80 -41.77 9.06
C HIS A 343 3.76 -42.38 7.65
N THR A 344 4.82 -42.26 6.84
CA THR A 344 4.82 -42.72 5.43
C THR A 344 5.97 -43.64 5.04
N THR A 345 7.11 -43.59 5.72
CA THR A 345 8.27 -44.46 5.42
C THR A 345 8.38 -45.67 6.34
N THR A 346 7.62 -45.70 7.45
CA THR A 346 7.58 -46.84 8.38
C THR A 346 6.80 -48.03 7.80
N THR A 347 7.52 -49.04 7.29
CA THR A 347 6.96 -50.19 6.56
C THR A 347 6.00 -51.10 7.35
N THR A 348 5.85 -50.91 8.67
CA THR A 348 4.96 -51.72 9.52
C THR A 348 3.61 -51.03 9.72
N VAL A 349 2.61 -51.42 8.91
CA VAL A 349 1.22 -50.98 9.07
C VAL A 349 0.62 -51.58 10.35
N GLN A 350 0.84 -50.91 11.48
CA GLN A 350 0.02 -51.06 12.67
C GLN A 350 -1.37 -50.44 12.41
N PRO A 351 -2.44 -50.84 13.12
CA PRO A 351 -3.74 -50.19 13.01
C PRO A 351 -3.67 -48.79 13.67
N THR A 352 -3.28 -47.77 12.91
CA THR A 352 -3.22 -46.40 13.41
C THR A 352 -4.61 -45.89 13.74
N ASP A 353 -4.80 -45.26 14.92
CA ASP A 353 -6.07 -44.65 15.25
C ASP A 353 -6.32 -43.45 14.33
N LEU A 354 -7.33 -43.59 13.45
CA LEU A 354 -7.78 -42.52 12.55
C LEU A 354 -8.20 -41.26 13.33
N SER A 355 -8.66 -41.39 14.58
CA SER A 355 -9.00 -40.27 15.45
C SER A 355 -7.76 -39.51 15.92
N GLN A 356 -6.64 -40.21 16.16
CA GLN A 356 -5.35 -39.62 16.51
C GLN A 356 -4.72 -38.94 15.29
N LEU A 357 -4.61 -39.63 14.15
CA LEU A 357 -4.12 -39.04 12.89
C LEU A 357 -4.89 -37.77 12.52
N GLN A 358 -6.21 -37.76 12.69
CA GLN A 358 -7.01 -36.55 12.47
C GLN A 358 -6.73 -35.44 13.50
N GLN A 359 -6.35 -35.74 14.74
CA GLN A 359 -5.91 -34.72 15.72
C GLN A 359 -4.56 -34.12 15.31
N GLU A 360 -3.61 -34.93 14.87
CA GLU A 360 -2.29 -34.48 14.42
C GLU A 360 -2.37 -33.65 13.13
N VAL A 361 -3.13 -34.10 12.13
CA VAL A 361 -3.42 -33.30 10.91
C VAL A 361 -4.10 -31.97 11.27
N ARG A 362 -5.04 -31.96 12.24
CA ARG A 362 -5.62 -30.70 12.75
C ARG A 362 -4.59 -29.82 13.47
N HIS A 363 -3.62 -30.41 14.18
CA HIS A 363 -2.54 -29.68 14.85
C HIS A 363 -1.59 -29.01 13.85
N HIS A 364 -1.11 -29.74 12.82
CA HIS A 364 -0.26 -29.16 11.78
C HIS A 364 -1.01 -28.12 10.92
N HIS A 365 -2.29 -28.36 10.61
CA HIS A 365 -3.14 -27.35 9.95
C HIS A 365 -3.34 -26.11 10.85
N LYS A 366 -3.46 -26.26 12.17
CA LYS A 366 -3.49 -25.12 13.10
C LYS A 366 -2.15 -24.37 13.11
N LYS A 367 -1.00 -25.05 13.30
CA LYS A 367 0.34 -24.44 13.20
C LYS A 367 0.50 -23.61 11.93
N SER A 368 0.01 -24.13 10.80
CA SER A 368 0.03 -23.44 9.50
C SER A 368 -0.75 -22.12 9.54
N LYS A 369 -1.97 -22.13 10.10
CA LYS A 369 -2.77 -20.91 10.32
C LYS A 369 -2.12 -19.96 11.30
N ASP A 370 -1.59 -20.45 12.42
CA ASP A 370 -0.92 -19.65 13.45
C ASP A 370 0.35 -18.95 12.89
N ILE A 371 1.01 -19.55 11.88
CA ILE A 371 2.14 -18.94 11.15
C ILE A 371 1.68 -17.89 10.14
N LEU A 372 0.64 -18.18 9.34
CA LEU A 372 0.07 -17.19 8.42
C LEU A 372 -0.48 -15.98 9.18
N ALA A 373 -1.22 -16.18 10.27
CA ALA A 373 -1.73 -15.11 11.12
C ALA A 373 -0.61 -14.28 11.76
N TRP A 374 0.49 -14.92 12.17
CA TRP A 374 1.67 -14.22 12.66
C TRP A 374 2.34 -13.33 11.60
N MET A 375 2.20 -13.64 10.30
CA MET A 375 2.67 -12.79 9.19
C MET A 375 1.61 -11.81 8.68
N GLY A 376 0.38 -11.84 9.19
CA GLY A 376 -0.76 -11.06 8.67
C GLY A 376 -1.43 -11.64 7.42
N TRP A 377 -1.13 -12.90 7.06
CA TRP A 377 -1.53 -13.54 5.79
C TRP A 377 -2.48 -14.74 5.96
N ASP A 378 -3.17 -14.85 7.09
CA ASP A 378 -4.21 -15.86 7.31
C ASP A 378 -5.48 -15.63 6.45
N SER A 379 -5.50 -14.53 5.69
CA SER A 379 -6.71 -13.86 5.27
C SER A 379 -6.69 -13.32 3.83
N TRP A 380 -7.89 -13.09 3.30
CA TRP A 380 -8.27 -12.21 2.17
C TRP A 380 -7.41 -12.11 0.90
N THR A 381 -6.82 -13.19 0.42
CA THR A 381 -6.16 -13.18 -0.92
C THR A 381 -7.15 -13.13 -2.10
N LYS A 382 -8.46 -13.26 -1.83
CA LYS A 382 -9.58 -13.20 -2.77
C LYS A 382 -10.87 -12.82 -2.04
N CYS A 383 -11.92 -12.46 -2.79
CA CYS A 383 -13.28 -12.34 -2.26
C CYS A 383 -13.81 -13.69 -1.74
N ASP A 384 -14.79 -13.61 -0.84
CA ASP A 384 -15.55 -14.74 -0.25
C ASP A 384 -16.09 -15.73 -1.31
N ARG A 385 -16.58 -15.17 -2.42
CA ARG A 385 -17.15 -15.88 -3.56
C ARG A 385 -16.54 -15.39 -4.88
N ARG A 386 -16.78 -16.14 -5.95
CA ARG A 386 -16.58 -15.63 -7.32
C ARG A 386 -17.61 -14.53 -7.57
N CYS A 387 -17.14 -13.36 -8.00
CA CYS A 387 -18.00 -12.24 -8.36
C CYS A 387 -18.72 -12.49 -9.69
N GLN A 388 -19.91 -11.89 -9.83
CA GLN A 388 -20.72 -11.89 -11.04
C GLN A 388 -20.12 -10.99 -12.13
N LEU A 389 -20.63 -11.08 -13.36
CA LEU A 389 -20.14 -10.30 -14.50
C LEU A 389 -20.27 -8.76 -14.30
N ASN A 390 -21.19 -8.33 -13.43
CA ASN A 390 -21.46 -6.94 -13.07
C ASN A 390 -20.89 -6.55 -11.68
N GLU A 391 -19.92 -7.32 -11.17
CA GLU A 391 -19.29 -7.13 -9.86
C GLU A 391 -17.77 -7.12 -9.98
N ILE A 392 -17.12 -6.31 -9.15
CA ILE A 392 -15.66 -6.19 -9.05
C ILE A 392 -15.23 -6.77 -7.72
N CYS A 393 -14.20 -7.63 -7.69
CA CYS A 393 -13.60 -8.05 -6.43
C CYS A 393 -12.64 -6.95 -5.94
N ALA A 394 -13.06 -6.18 -4.94
CA ALA A 394 -12.32 -5.01 -4.47
C ALA A 394 -12.46 -4.80 -2.96
N ILE A 395 -11.44 -4.20 -2.34
CA ILE A 395 -11.53 -3.68 -0.98
C ILE A 395 -12.27 -2.33 -1.03
N PRO A 396 -13.24 -2.06 -0.14
CA PRO A 396 -13.86 -0.75 -0.02
C PRO A 396 -12.83 0.33 0.33
N THR A 397 -12.51 1.19 -0.64
CA THR A 397 -11.48 2.24 -0.53
C THR A 397 -12.07 3.61 -0.87
N TRP A 398 -11.47 4.69 -0.38
CA TRP A 398 -11.95 6.05 -0.60
C TRP A 398 -12.01 6.40 -2.10
N PRO A 399 -12.95 7.23 -2.57
CA PRO A 399 -14.09 7.81 -1.86
C PRO A 399 -15.33 6.88 -1.93
N VAL A 400 -15.13 5.56 -2.02
CA VAL A 400 -16.16 4.55 -2.29
C VAL A 400 -16.48 3.76 -1.02
N ILE A 401 -17.54 4.14 -0.31
CA ILE A 401 -17.74 3.71 1.08
C ILE A 401 -19.09 3.01 1.22
N TYR A 402 -19.20 1.84 0.59
CA TYR A 402 -20.29 0.90 0.86
C TYR A 402 -20.08 0.26 2.24
N ALA A 403 -20.67 0.88 3.26
CA ALA A 403 -20.67 0.42 4.64
C ALA A 403 -22.12 0.26 5.12
N PRO A 404 -22.73 -0.94 4.99
CA PRO A 404 -24.11 -1.18 5.38
C PRO A 404 -24.38 -0.77 6.84
N GLY A 405 -25.45 0.02 7.06
CA GLY A 405 -25.83 0.53 8.38
C GLY A 405 -25.06 1.78 8.85
N LEU A 406 -24.14 2.32 8.05
CA LEU A 406 -23.42 3.57 8.34
C LEU A 406 -23.73 4.65 7.28
N PRO A 407 -23.59 5.94 7.62
CA PRO A 407 -23.78 7.03 6.65
C PRO A 407 -22.72 7.00 5.55
N GLN A 408 -22.93 7.78 4.48
CA GLN A 408 -21.93 7.96 3.43
C GLN A 408 -20.64 8.56 4.02
N GLY A 409 -19.48 8.02 3.66
CA GLY A 409 -18.23 8.34 4.34
C GLY A 409 -18.04 7.65 5.71
N GLY A 410 -19.03 6.91 6.22
CA GLY A 410 -19.26 6.69 7.64
C GLY A 410 -18.08 6.20 8.48
N ILE A 411 -17.32 5.21 8.02
CA ILE A 411 -16.15 4.71 8.78
C ILE A 411 -15.01 5.73 8.81
N TYR A 412 -14.85 6.50 7.74
CA TYR A 412 -13.81 7.50 7.53
C TYR A 412 -14.20 8.91 8.01
N ALA A 413 -15.46 9.11 8.42
CA ALA A 413 -16.07 10.39 8.76
C ALA A 413 -16.71 10.42 10.16
N ALA A 414 -17.26 9.30 10.65
CA ALA A 414 -17.49 9.12 12.07
C ALA A 414 -16.15 8.88 12.77
N HIS A 415 -16.02 9.32 14.02
CA HIS A 415 -14.86 8.94 14.83
C HIS A 415 -14.91 7.43 15.12
N PRO A 416 -13.79 6.69 15.04
CA PRO A 416 -13.77 5.23 15.18
C PRO A 416 -14.16 4.70 16.57
N GLN A 417 -14.47 5.58 17.53
CA GLN A 417 -14.94 5.26 18.89
C GLN A 417 -16.24 4.42 18.93
N ASN A 418 -16.99 4.34 17.81
CA ASN A 418 -18.23 3.58 17.70
C ASN A 418 -18.11 2.24 16.95
N LEU A 419 -16.90 1.81 16.56
CA LEU A 419 -16.68 0.56 15.82
C LEU A 419 -15.76 -0.37 16.60
N SER A 420 -16.11 -1.65 16.67
CA SER A 420 -15.23 -2.68 17.20
C SER A 420 -14.13 -3.06 16.20
N ASP A 421 -13.01 -3.58 16.70
CA ASP A 421 -11.91 -4.08 15.86
C ASP A 421 -12.40 -5.12 14.84
N GLN A 422 -13.36 -5.96 15.21
CA GLN A 422 -13.98 -6.95 14.32
C GLN A 422 -14.75 -6.30 13.15
N GLN A 423 -15.43 -5.17 13.37
CA GLN A 423 -16.15 -4.45 12.31
C GLN A 423 -15.17 -3.69 11.39
N MET A 424 -14.08 -3.15 11.95
CA MET A 424 -12.99 -2.59 11.14
C MET A 424 -12.34 -3.68 10.28
N LEU A 425 -12.04 -4.84 10.88
CA LEU A 425 -11.47 -6.01 10.20
C LEU A 425 -12.42 -6.55 9.12
N GLU A 426 -13.72 -6.56 9.37
CA GLU A 426 -14.74 -6.93 8.37
C GLU A 426 -14.84 -5.90 7.25
N PHE A 427 -14.69 -4.60 7.53
CA PHE A 427 -14.78 -3.56 6.51
C PHE A 427 -13.72 -3.71 5.42
N TRP A 428 -12.45 -3.87 5.81
CA TRP A 428 -11.32 -3.98 4.88
C TRP A 428 -11.29 -5.28 4.06
N GLN A 429 -12.19 -6.24 4.31
CA GLN A 429 -12.25 -7.47 3.52
C GLN A 429 -12.69 -7.18 2.07
N PRO A 430 -12.07 -7.83 1.07
CA PRO A 430 -12.40 -7.68 -0.34
C PRO A 430 -13.77 -8.30 -0.61
N LYS A 431 -14.63 -7.54 -1.28
CA LYS A 431 -16.04 -7.87 -1.53
C LYS A 431 -16.33 -7.78 -3.02
N CYS A 432 -17.34 -8.52 -3.46
CA CYS A 432 -17.89 -8.38 -4.81
C CYS A 432 -18.81 -7.15 -4.89
N ILE A 433 -18.26 -6.02 -5.34
CA ILE A 433 -18.96 -4.73 -5.42
C ILE A 433 -19.59 -4.58 -6.80
N ASN A 434 -20.93 -4.64 -6.86
CA ASN A 434 -21.71 -4.21 -8.03
C ASN A 434 -21.96 -2.69 -8.00
N ARG A 435 -22.41 -2.14 -9.12
CA ARG A 435 -22.69 -0.70 -9.26
C ARG A 435 -23.80 -0.18 -8.32
N THR A 436 -24.81 -0.98 -8.00
CA THR A 436 -25.90 -0.56 -7.09
C THR A 436 -25.39 -0.37 -5.66
N ASP A 437 -24.54 -1.27 -5.18
CA ASP A 437 -23.91 -1.15 -3.87
C ASP A 437 -22.84 -0.05 -3.85
N PHE A 438 -22.12 0.17 -4.95
CA PHE A 438 -21.27 1.36 -5.12
C PHE A 438 -22.07 2.68 -4.96
N ASP A 439 -23.22 2.80 -5.62
CA ASP A 439 -24.05 4.02 -5.57
C ASP A 439 -24.68 4.24 -4.19
N ARG A 440 -25.09 3.16 -3.51
CA ARG A 440 -25.46 3.18 -2.08
C ARG A 440 -24.28 3.67 -1.21
N GLY A 441 -23.06 3.25 -1.56
CA GLY A 441 -21.78 3.64 -0.94
C GLY A 441 -21.36 5.09 -1.13
N GLY A 442 -22.16 5.91 -1.81
CA GLY A 442 -22.29 7.30 -1.41
C GLY A 442 -21.45 8.35 -2.14
N TRP A 443 -21.21 8.19 -3.44
CA TRP A 443 -20.61 9.28 -4.22
C TRP A 443 -21.50 10.54 -4.28
N ARG A 444 -22.83 10.38 -4.17
CA ARG A 444 -23.80 11.50 -4.26
C ARG A 444 -23.67 12.53 -3.12
N GLY A 445 -23.08 12.20 -1.97
CA GLY A 445 -23.01 13.08 -0.79
C GLY A 445 -22.16 14.36 -0.94
N ARG A 446 -21.48 14.57 -2.08
CA ARG A 446 -20.82 15.84 -2.43
C ARG A 446 -21.69 16.81 -3.25
N ASP A 447 -22.93 16.42 -3.59
CA ASP A 447 -23.89 17.29 -4.26
C ASP A 447 -25.01 17.74 -3.29
N PRO A 448 -25.24 19.04 -3.07
CA PRO A 448 -26.24 19.53 -2.11
C PRO A 448 -27.67 19.00 -2.33
N ILE A 449 -28.02 18.62 -3.56
CA ILE A 449 -29.34 18.04 -3.88
C ILE A 449 -29.49 16.56 -3.48
N TYR A 450 -28.40 15.91 -3.04
CA TYR A 450 -28.36 14.50 -2.63
C TYR A 450 -27.67 14.29 -1.26
N GLN A 451 -27.53 15.35 -0.46
CA GLN A 451 -27.24 15.19 0.97
C GLN A 451 -28.39 14.41 1.64
N PHE A 452 -28.06 13.38 2.41
CA PHE A 452 -29.04 12.74 3.28
C PHE A 452 -29.36 13.67 4.47
N PRO A 453 -30.59 13.68 5.01
CA PRO A 453 -31.04 14.68 5.99
C PRO A 453 -30.17 14.78 7.26
N ASP A 454 -29.50 13.69 7.62
CA ASP A 454 -28.71 13.55 8.85
C ASP A 454 -27.23 13.94 8.68
N VAL A 455 -26.81 14.37 7.49
CA VAL A 455 -25.47 14.94 7.24
C VAL A 455 -25.59 16.47 7.25
N PRO A 456 -24.97 17.17 8.22
CA PRO A 456 -25.07 18.63 8.29
C PRO A 456 -24.56 19.32 7.02
N PRO A 457 -25.25 20.36 6.52
CA PRO A 457 -24.75 21.16 5.41
C PRO A 457 -23.52 21.98 5.82
N TYR A 458 -22.60 22.16 4.88
CA TYR A 458 -21.45 23.07 4.94
C TYR A 458 -21.65 24.18 3.89
#